data_AF-A0AAW6XT15-F1
#
_entry.id   AF-A0AAW6XT15-F1
#
_cell.length_a   1.000
_cell.length_b   1.000
_cell.length_c   1.000
_cell.angle_alpha   90.00
_cell.angle_beta   90.00
_cell.angle_gamma   90.00
#
_symmetry.space_group_name_H-M   'P 1'
#
loop_
_entity.id
_entity.type
_entity.pdbx_description
1 polymer ?
#
loop_
_entity_poly.entity_id
_entity_poly.type
_entity_poly.pdbx_seq_one_letter_code
_entity_poly.pdbx_strand_id
1 'polypeptide(L)'
;AQVLFESMRLLENATVTLAERCITGITANREHLHEQVMGSIGIVTYFNELIGHQNGDMIGKEAARTGRRVSDLIVERGLLPRE
;
A
#
# COMPACT_ATOMS: atom_id res chain seq x y z
N ALA A 1 20.61 36.17 16.67
CA ALA A 1 19.35 35.94 17.42
C ALA A 1 18.10 36.15 16.56
N GLN A 2 18.00 37.24 15.79
CA GLN A 2 16.82 37.56 14.97
C GLN A 2 16.37 36.43 14.02
N VAL A 3 17.27 35.89 13.19
CA VAL A 3 16.95 34.82 12.23
C VAL A 3 16.43 33.54 12.92
N LEU A 4 16.95 33.22 14.11
CA LEU A 4 16.50 32.05 14.87
C LEU A 4 15.04 32.23 15.32
N PHE A 5 14.72 33.37 15.92
CA PHE A 5 13.37 33.65 16.40
C PHE A 5 12.36 33.79 15.25
N GLU A 6 12.79 34.32 14.11
CA GLU A 6 11.97 34.39 12.90
C GLU A 6 11.63 33.01 12.36
N SER A 7 12.63 32.13 12.22
CA SER A 7 12.42 30.74 11.80
C SER A 7 11.51 29.97 12.75
N MET A 8 11.63 30.20 14.06
CA MET A 8 10.75 29.57 15.05
C MET A 8 9.28 29.99 14.86
N ARG A 9 9.03 31.29 14.68
CA ARG A 9 7.67 31.81 14.45
C ARG A 9 7.07 31.30 13.14
N LEU A 10 7.89 31.21 12.09
CA LEU A 10 7.45 30.66 10.80
C LEU A 10 7.07 29.19 10.95
N LEU A 11 7.88 28.39 11.64
CA LEU A 11 7.60 26.98 11.86
C LEU A 11 6.34 26.77 12.70
N GLU A 12 6.16 27.56 13.77
CA GLU A 12 4.97 27.53 14.62
C GLU A 12 3.69 27.81 13.81
N ASN A 13 3.70 28.88 13.01
CA ASN A 13 2.54 29.22 12.18
C ASN A 13 2.30 28.17 11.08
N ALA A 14 3.37 27.61 10.51
CA ALA A 14 3.28 26.59 9.47
C ALA A 14 2.68 25.28 10.00
N THR A 15 3.07 24.83 11.20
CA THR A 15 2.55 23.59 11.77
C THR A 15 1.08 23.72 12.13
N VAL A 16 0.65 24.85 12.72
CA VAL A 16 -0.78 25.12 12.99
C VAL A 16 -1.58 25.15 11.69
N THR A 17 -1.08 25.87 10.68
CA THR A 17 -1.75 25.96 9.38
C THR A 17 -1.87 24.60 8.71
N LEU A 18 -0.81 23.78 8.73
CA LEU A 18 -0.83 22.44 8.16
C LEU A 18 -1.82 21.53 8.89
N ALA A 19 -1.87 21.62 10.22
CA ALA A 19 -2.80 20.85 11.03
C ALA A 19 -4.26 21.17 10.66
N GLU A 20 -4.62 22.45 10.72
CA GLU A 20 -6.01 22.89 10.57
C GLU A 20 -6.49 22.87 9.11
N ARG A 21 -5.63 23.20 8.15
CA ARG A 21 -6.03 23.38 6.74
C ARG A 21 -5.69 22.21 5.83
N CYS A 22 -4.99 21.19 6.33
CA CYS A 22 -4.65 20.01 5.56
C CYS A 22 -4.95 18.74 6.36
N ILE A 23 -4.25 18.51 7.48
CA ILE A 23 -4.27 17.23 8.20
C ILE A 23 -5.68 16.87 8.67
N THR A 24 -6.42 17.81 9.28
CA THR A 24 -7.80 17.56 9.74
C THR A 24 -8.75 17.14 8.61
N GLY A 25 -8.47 17.54 7.36
CA GLY A 25 -9.27 17.22 6.19
C GLY A 25 -8.80 16.00 5.39
N ILE A 26 -7.71 15.33 5.78
CA ILE A 26 -7.21 14.16 5.05
C ILE A 26 -8.25 13.06 5.09
N THR A 27 -8.61 12.57 3.91
CA THR A 27 -9.47 11.39 3.72
C THR A 27 -8.76 10.35 2.87
N ALA A 28 -9.06 9.08 3.12
CA ALA A 28 -8.50 7.98 2.35
C ALA A 28 -9.29 7.78 1.06
N ASN A 29 -8.59 7.72 -0.08
CA ASN A 29 -9.17 7.20 -1.32
C ASN A 29 -9.22 5.67 -1.26
N ARG A 30 -10.26 5.15 -0.61
CA ARG A 30 -10.37 3.73 -0.25
C ARG A 30 -10.35 2.79 -1.46
N GLU A 31 -11.03 3.14 -2.52
CA GLU A 31 -11.11 2.31 -3.74
C GLU A 31 -9.73 2.19 -4.38
N HIS A 32 -9.04 3.31 -4.59
CA HIS A 32 -7.70 3.32 -5.14
C HIS A 32 -6.70 2.54 -4.27
N LEU A 33 -6.74 2.73 -2.95
CA LEU A 33 -5.87 2.01 -2.03
C LEU A 33 -6.14 0.50 -2.04
N HIS A 34 -7.42 0.10 -2.13
CA HIS A 34 -7.80 -1.29 -2.25
C HIS A 34 -7.28 -1.91 -3.55
N GLU A 35 -7.40 -1.21 -4.68
CA GLU A 35 -6.86 -1.67 -5.97
C GLU A 35 -5.35 -1.81 -5.95
N GLN A 36 -4.64 -0.87 -5.30
CA GLN A 36 -3.19 -0.93 -5.13
C GLN A 36 -2.76 -2.15 -4.32
N VAL A 37 -3.44 -2.43 -3.20
CA VAL A 37 -3.15 -3.60 -2.36
C VAL A 37 -3.44 -4.89 -3.13
N MET A 38 -4.62 -5.00 -3.74
CA MET A 38 -5.02 -6.20 -4.48
C MET A 38 -4.23 -6.41 -5.78
N GLY A 39 -3.62 -5.36 -6.32
CA GLY A 39 -2.69 -5.43 -7.45
C GLY A 39 -1.23 -5.68 -7.04
N SER A 40 -0.89 -5.55 -5.76
CA SER A 40 0.48 -5.69 -5.28
C SER A 40 0.91 -7.14 -5.27
N ILE A 41 2.13 -7.42 -5.74
CA ILE A 41 2.75 -8.74 -5.63
C ILE A 41 2.92 -9.14 -4.16
N GLY A 42 3.13 -8.17 -3.27
CA GLY A 42 3.34 -8.42 -1.84
C GLY A 42 2.14 -9.08 -1.15
N ILE A 43 0.95 -9.05 -1.75
CA ILE A 43 -0.22 -9.76 -1.21
C ILE A 43 -0.04 -11.27 -1.22
N VAL A 44 0.91 -11.82 -1.98
CA VAL A 44 1.19 -13.25 -2.02
C VAL A 44 1.52 -13.83 -0.64
N THR A 45 2.19 -13.05 0.22
CA THR A 45 2.54 -13.48 1.58
C THR A 45 1.32 -13.79 2.43
N TYR A 46 0.22 -13.06 2.22
CA TYR A 46 -1.05 -13.33 2.90
C TYR A 46 -1.60 -14.72 2.53
N PHE A 47 -1.43 -15.14 1.29
CA PHE A 47 -1.91 -16.46 0.82
C PHE A 47 -1.00 -17.63 1.22
N ASN A 48 0.23 -17.38 1.67
CA ASN A 48 1.20 -18.43 1.98
C ASN A 48 0.70 -19.44 3.03
N GLU A 49 -0.14 -19.02 3.99
CA GLU A 49 -0.71 -19.94 4.98
C GLU A 49 -1.72 -20.93 4.36
N LEU A 50 -2.35 -20.55 3.24
CA LEU A 50 -3.37 -21.35 2.56
C LEU A 50 -2.77 -22.22 1.45
N ILE A 51 -1.86 -21.65 0.66
CA ILE A 51 -1.29 -22.32 -0.52
C ILE A 51 0.12 -22.88 -0.28
N GLY A 52 0.75 -22.55 0.86
CA GLY A 52 2.13 -22.88 1.18
C GLY A 52 3.14 -21.91 0.58
N HIS A 53 4.25 -21.67 1.31
CA HIS A 53 5.30 -20.72 0.92
C HIS A 53 5.89 -21.01 -0.46
N GLN A 54 6.12 -22.28 -0.81
CA GLN A 54 6.70 -22.66 -2.10
C GLN A 54 5.79 -22.24 -3.27
N ASN A 55 4.47 -22.41 -3.15
CA ASN A 55 3.52 -21.98 -4.17
C ASN A 55 3.44 -20.45 -4.24
N GLY A 56 3.48 -19.78 -3.09
CA GLY A 56 3.57 -18.32 -3.03
C GLY A 56 4.81 -17.77 -3.75
N ASP A 57 5.99 -18.35 -3.52
CA ASP A 57 7.22 -17.93 -4.21
C ASP A 57 7.13 -18.09 -5.73
N MET A 58 6.53 -19.19 -6.20
CA MET A 58 6.34 -19.41 -7.63
C MET A 58 5.39 -18.38 -8.24
N ILE A 59 4.27 -18.10 -7.58
CA ILE A 59 3.29 -17.11 -8.03
C ILE A 59 3.88 -15.71 -8.00
N GLY A 60 4.60 -15.34 -6.93
CA GLY A 60 5.25 -14.03 -6.82
C GLY A 60 6.25 -13.78 -7.95
N LYS A 61 7.08 -14.78 -8.28
CA LYS A 61 8.00 -14.71 -9.43
C LYS A 61 7.26 -14.57 -10.76
N GLU A 62 6.17 -15.29 -10.94
CA GLU A 62 5.37 -15.21 -12.15
C GLU A 62 4.66 -13.86 -12.29
N ALA A 63 4.06 -13.34 -11.21
CA ALA A 63 3.44 -12.03 -11.17
C ALA A 63 4.46 -10.93 -11.49
N ALA A 64 5.68 -10.99 -10.94
CA ALA A 64 6.75 -10.05 -11.23
C ALA A 64 7.18 -10.07 -12.70
N ARG A 65 7.23 -11.25 -13.32
CA ARG A 65 7.63 -11.41 -14.74
C ARG A 65 6.54 -10.97 -15.71
N THR A 66 5.27 -11.24 -15.37
CA THR A 66 4.14 -11.10 -16.30
C THR A 66 3.32 -9.85 -16.06
N GLY A 67 3.46 -9.19 -14.91
CA GLY A 67 2.62 -8.06 -14.50
C GLY A 67 1.18 -8.46 -14.15
N ARG A 68 0.88 -9.77 -14.08
CA ARG A 68 -0.45 -10.29 -13.76
C ARG A 68 -0.71 -10.27 -12.26
N ARG A 69 -1.98 -10.20 -11.87
CA ARG A 69 -2.36 -10.17 -10.46
C ARG A 69 -2.16 -11.53 -9.80
N VAL A 70 -1.71 -11.51 -8.55
CA VAL A 70 -1.50 -12.72 -7.73
C VAL A 70 -2.79 -13.53 -7.59
N SER A 71 -3.93 -12.87 -7.37
CA SER A 71 -5.23 -13.54 -7.21
C SER A 71 -5.66 -14.30 -8.47
N ASP A 72 -5.40 -13.77 -9.66
CA ASP A 72 -5.72 -14.44 -10.92
C ASP A 72 -4.86 -15.71 -11.08
N LEU A 73 -3.57 -15.60 -10.79
CA LEU A 73 -2.63 -16.73 -10.87
C LEU A 73 -2.94 -17.86 -9.88
N ILE A 74 -3.41 -17.52 -8.67
CA ILE A 74 -3.83 -18.50 -7.65
C ILE A 74 -5.01 -19.33 -8.15
N VAL A 75 -6.03 -18.66 -8.71
CA VAL A 75 -7.26 -19.30 -9.21
C VAL A 75 -6.97 -20.15 -10.43
N GLU A 76 -6.16 -19.65 -11.37
CA GLU A 76 -5.76 -20.39 -12.58
C GLU A 76 -4.99 -21.67 -12.27
N ARG A 77 -4.18 -21.66 -11.21
CA ARG A 77 -3.46 -22.84 -10.74
C ARG A 77 -4.32 -23.77 -9.88
N GLY A 78 -5.59 -23.43 -9.64
CA GLY A 78 -6.52 -24.23 -8.85
C GLY A 78 -6.13 -24.35 -7.37
N LEU A 79 -5.31 -23.42 -6.87
CA LEU A 79 -4.83 -23.47 -5.48
C LEU A 79 -5.92 -23.01 -4.50
N LEU A 80 -6.69 -22.00 -4.89
CA LEU A 80 -7.87 -21.52 -4.17
C LEU A 80 -8.94 -21.08 -5.17
N PRO A 81 -10.24 -21.29 -4.86
CA PRO A 81 -11.33 -20.72 -5.65
C PRO A 81 -11.39 -19.20 -5.49
N ARG A 82 -12.02 -18.52 -6.46
CA ARG A 82 -12.41 -17.12 -6.30
C ARG A 82 -13.73 -17.08 -5.53
N GLU A 83 -13.72 -16.41 -4.38
CA GLU A 83 -14.96 -16.01 -3.69
C GLU A 83 -15.68 -14.89 -4.44
#